data_AF-A0A835HHJ0-F1
#
_entry.id   AF-A0A835HHJ0-F1
#
_cell.length_a   1.000
_cell.length_b   1.000
_cell.length_c   1.000
_cell.angle_alpha   90.00
_cell.angle_beta   90.00
_cell.angle_gamma   90.00
#
_symmetry.space_group_name_H-M   'P 1'
#
loop_
_entity.id
_entity.type
_entity.pdbx_description
1 polymer ?
#
loop_
_entity_poly.entity_id
_entity_poly.type
_entity_poly.pdbx_seq_one_letter_code
_entity_poly.pdbx_strand_id
1 'polypeptide(L)'
;MFPRQLLVFLLFLHLLLPSQSFHHKTHTKIKGPIKTIVVIVMENRSFDHVLGWLKQTRPEIDGLTGAESNLVNSSDPNSPEHYVTSDAIFIDSDPGHSFQAIREQIFGSENVSGDPKMNGFVQQASNMEAENMVKTVMSGFEPEVLPIYTELVNEFGVFDKWFASVPASTQPNRFYVHSATSHGATSNVRKDLIHGFPQKTIFDSLDENDLTFGIYYQNIPATLFYKSLRKLKHITKFHDYSLKFKLHAKWGKLPNYVVVEQRYFDIELFPANDDHPSHDVALGQKFVKEVYETLRASPQWNEMALLITYDEHGGFYDHVPTPNSGVPNPDGIIGPDPFYFRFDRLGVRVPTILVSPWIEKGTVIHEPNGPTPHSQFEHSSIPATVKKLFNLNSNFLTKRDAWAGTFEDHFYLRDTPRDDCPETLPEVGRSLRLRGPQEDLSLSEFQVEMIQLASQLNGDHVLNGYPYLGKSMTVGQANRYAEDAVARFLEAGRIALRAGANESATVIMRPALTSRINGGKHGQHVQRQ
;
A
#
# COMPACT_ATOMS: atom_id res chain seq x y z
N MET A 1 -33.11 -72.15 24.12
CA MET A 1 -32.73 -71.77 22.74
C MET A 1 -33.18 -70.33 22.51
N PHE A 2 -32.30 -69.37 22.80
CA PHE A 2 -32.52 -67.94 22.48
C PHE A 2 -31.78 -67.63 21.18
N PRO A 3 -32.41 -66.97 20.19
CA PRO A 3 -31.86 -66.94 18.84
C PRO A 3 -30.76 -65.86 18.71
N ARG A 4 -29.67 -66.32 18.12
CA ARG A 4 -28.39 -65.65 17.80
C ARG A 4 -28.50 -64.57 16.70
N GLN A 5 -29.57 -63.78 16.67
CA GLN A 5 -29.79 -62.78 15.59
C GLN A 5 -29.75 -61.31 16.02
N LEU A 6 -29.63 -61.00 17.31
CA LEU A 6 -29.59 -59.60 17.77
C LEU A 6 -28.18 -58.98 17.83
N LEU A 7 -27.11 -59.77 17.64
CA LEU A 7 -25.73 -59.29 17.85
C LEU A 7 -25.08 -58.68 16.58
N VAL A 8 -25.65 -58.91 15.39
CA VAL A 8 -25.07 -58.42 14.12
C VAL A 8 -25.61 -57.02 13.76
N PHE A 9 -26.78 -56.63 14.27
CA PHE A 9 -27.36 -55.32 14.00
C PHE A 9 -26.73 -54.18 14.83
N LEU A 10 -26.18 -54.50 16.00
CA LEU A 10 -25.50 -53.51 16.87
C LEU A 10 -24.05 -53.24 16.44
N LEU A 11 -23.41 -54.14 15.68
CA LEU A 11 -22.05 -53.96 15.18
C LEU A 11 -21.98 -53.15 13.87
N PHE A 12 -23.07 -53.06 13.11
CA PHE A 12 -23.12 -52.25 11.88
C PHE A 12 -23.48 -50.77 12.10
N LEU A 13 -23.99 -50.41 13.27
CA LEU A 13 -24.31 -49.00 13.59
C LEU A 13 -23.10 -48.21 14.13
N HIS A 14 -21.96 -48.85 14.37
CA HIS A 14 -20.72 -48.19 14.83
C HIS A 14 -19.70 -47.93 13.70
N LEU A 15 -19.99 -48.33 12.46
CA LEU A 15 -19.10 -48.17 11.30
C LEU A 15 -19.58 -47.11 10.28
N LEU A 16 -20.62 -46.34 10.60
CA LEU A 16 -21.19 -45.29 9.73
C LEU A 16 -21.42 -43.95 10.44
N LEU A 17 -20.68 -43.67 11.50
CA LEU A 17 -20.50 -42.29 11.95
C LEU A 17 -19.21 -41.77 11.33
N PRO A 18 -19.26 -40.81 10.38
CA PRO A 18 -18.05 -40.10 10.04
C PRO A 18 -17.57 -39.47 11.34
N SER A 19 -16.33 -39.76 11.73
CA SER A 19 -15.61 -38.98 12.72
C SER A 19 -15.40 -37.58 12.13
N GLN A 20 -16.46 -36.78 12.03
CA GLN A 20 -16.34 -35.35 12.02
C GLN A 20 -15.80 -35.02 13.40
N SER A 21 -14.47 -34.90 13.48
CA SER A 21 -13.86 -34.06 14.48
C SER A 21 -14.53 -32.70 14.33
N PHE A 22 -15.57 -32.45 15.12
CA PHE A 22 -15.97 -31.10 15.45
C PHE A 22 -14.80 -30.53 16.24
N HIS A 23 -13.79 -30.03 15.51
CA HIS A 23 -12.96 -28.99 16.07
C HIS A 23 -13.93 -27.87 16.41
N HIS A 24 -14.26 -27.76 17.70
CA HIS A 24 -14.76 -26.53 18.27
C HIS A 24 -13.69 -25.48 17.95
N LYS A 25 -13.86 -24.78 16.83
CA LYS A 25 -13.08 -23.60 16.49
C LYS A 25 -13.37 -22.58 17.58
N THR A 26 -12.46 -22.44 18.52
CA THR A 26 -12.50 -21.34 19.48
C THR A 26 -12.28 -20.07 18.68
N HIS A 27 -13.35 -19.34 18.37
CA HIS A 27 -13.23 -18.05 17.71
C HIS A 27 -12.29 -17.16 18.54
N THR A 28 -11.22 -16.69 17.91
CA THR A 28 -10.29 -15.75 18.52
C THR A 28 -11.05 -14.49 18.91
N LYS A 29 -11.33 -14.31 20.20
CA LYS A 29 -12.06 -13.14 20.69
C LYS A 29 -11.10 -11.96 20.71
N ILE A 30 -11.27 -11.03 19.76
CA ILE A 30 -10.53 -9.76 19.74
C ILE A 30 -10.83 -9.01 21.04
N LYS A 31 -9.79 -8.67 21.80
CA LYS A 31 -9.89 -7.89 23.05
C LYS A 31 -9.65 -6.42 22.74
N GLY A 32 -10.36 -5.52 23.41
CA GLY A 32 -10.26 -4.07 23.17
C GLY A 32 -11.35 -3.50 22.28
N PRO A 33 -11.31 -2.19 21.99
CA PRO A 33 -12.40 -1.51 21.30
C PRO A 33 -12.40 -1.76 19.78
N ILE A 34 -11.22 -1.92 19.17
CA ILE A 34 -11.10 -2.04 17.71
C ILE A 34 -11.31 -3.49 17.25
N LYS A 35 -12.22 -3.69 16.30
CA LYS A 35 -12.54 -4.97 15.65
C LYS A 35 -12.25 -4.97 14.15
N THR A 36 -12.21 -3.78 13.55
CA THR A 36 -11.95 -3.56 12.12
C THR A 36 -10.85 -2.53 11.95
N ILE A 37 -9.78 -2.90 11.25
CA ILE A 37 -8.72 -1.98 10.83
C ILE A 37 -8.84 -1.81 9.32
N VAL A 38 -8.96 -0.57 8.87
CA VAL A 38 -8.98 -0.17 7.46
C VAL A 38 -7.65 0.47 7.12
N VAL A 39 -7.01 0.02 6.04
CA VAL A 39 -5.72 0.54 5.58
C VAL A 39 -5.85 1.08 4.16
N ILE A 40 -5.36 2.31 3.97
CA ILE A 40 -5.17 2.96 2.68
C ILE A 40 -3.69 3.29 2.55
N VAL A 41 -3.08 2.91 1.42
CA VAL A 41 -1.69 3.24 1.09
C VAL A 41 -1.68 4.06 -0.19
N MET A 42 -1.54 5.37 -0.06
CA MET A 42 -1.40 6.35 -1.15
C MET A 42 0.03 6.27 -1.75
N GLU A 43 0.30 7.03 -2.80
CA GLU A 43 1.55 6.94 -3.60
C GLU A 43 2.42 8.20 -3.46
N ASN A 44 3.73 8.01 -3.32
CA ASN A 44 4.80 8.91 -3.75
C ASN A 44 4.75 10.34 -3.17
N ARG A 45 4.64 10.48 -1.84
CA ARG A 45 4.70 11.78 -1.16
C ARG A 45 5.44 11.71 0.18
N SER A 46 6.35 12.65 0.40
CA SER A 46 7.01 12.81 1.71
C SER A 46 6.07 13.43 2.74
N PHE A 47 6.39 13.25 4.04
CA PHE A 47 5.64 13.92 5.11
C PHE A 47 5.68 15.44 4.94
N ASP A 48 6.86 16.02 4.74
CA ASP A 48 7.00 17.46 4.61
C ASP A 48 6.27 18.06 3.40
N HIS A 49 6.16 17.29 2.31
CA HIS A 49 5.47 17.73 1.11
C HIS A 49 3.95 17.85 1.32
N VAL A 50 3.33 16.96 2.12
CA VAL A 50 1.87 16.92 2.32
C VAL A 50 1.43 17.59 3.62
N LEU A 51 2.17 17.37 4.71
CA LEU A 51 1.79 17.76 6.07
C LEU A 51 2.80 18.67 6.75
N GLY A 52 4.00 18.87 6.18
CA GLY A 52 5.08 19.64 6.81
C GLY A 52 4.68 21.06 7.20
N TRP A 53 3.95 21.75 6.33
CA TRP A 53 3.52 23.13 6.56
C TRP A 53 2.42 23.28 7.62
N LEU A 54 1.79 22.19 8.09
CA LEU A 54 0.88 22.25 9.24
C LEU A 54 1.58 22.74 10.51
N LYS A 55 2.91 22.64 10.60
CA LYS A 55 3.68 23.16 11.74
C LYS A 55 3.37 24.63 12.05
N GLN A 56 3.02 25.43 11.04
CA GLN A 56 2.66 26.84 11.23
C GLN A 56 1.46 27.04 12.16
N THR A 57 0.49 26.12 12.13
CA THR A 57 -0.72 26.15 12.97
C THR A 57 -0.71 25.08 14.08
N ARG A 58 0.17 24.08 13.96
CA ARG A 58 0.35 22.92 14.83
C ARG A 58 1.84 22.79 15.23
N PRO A 59 2.37 23.68 16.09
CA PRO A 59 3.82 23.81 16.33
C PRO A 59 4.51 22.55 16.88
N GLU A 60 3.75 21.67 17.54
CA GLU A 60 4.19 20.39 18.06
C GLU A 60 4.41 19.31 16.98
N ILE A 61 3.92 19.50 15.75
CA ILE A 61 4.29 18.65 14.61
C ILE A 61 5.75 18.92 14.22
N ASP A 62 6.54 17.85 14.03
CA ASP A 62 7.88 17.90 13.46
C ASP A 62 7.85 18.18 11.93
N GLY A 63 7.39 19.37 11.54
CA GLY A 63 7.26 19.80 10.14
C GLY A 63 8.21 20.94 9.74
N LEU A 64 7.86 21.65 8.66
CA LEU A 64 8.69 22.69 8.05
C LEU A 64 8.56 24.06 8.73
N THR A 65 9.67 24.77 8.82
CA THR A 65 9.75 26.16 9.28
C THR A 65 9.94 27.17 8.14
N GLY A 66 10.35 26.70 6.96
CA GLY A 66 10.75 27.53 5.83
C GLY A 66 12.23 27.89 5.81
N ALA A 67 12.99 27.46 6.83
CA ALA A 67 14.43 27.64 6.90
C ALA A 67 15.21 26.42 6.36
N GLU A 68 14.54 25.31 6.11
CA GLU A 68 15.13 24.08 5.59
C GLU A 68 15.56 24.27 4.13
N SER A 69 16.70 23.69 3.77
CA SER A 69 17.34 23.91 2.48
C SER A 69 18.28 22.78 2.09
N ASN A 70 18.59 22.70 0.80
CA ASN A 70 19.59 21.79 0.23
C ASN A 70 20.47 22.54 -0.78
N LEU A 71 21.76 22.19 -0.83
CA LEU A 71 22.72 22.74 -1.79
C LEU A 71 22.59 22.03 -3.15
N VAL A 72 22.85 22.75 -4.24
CA VAL A 72 22.94 22.16 -5.60
C VAL A 72 24.05 21.11 -5.67
N ASN A 73 25.18 21.34 -5.02
CA ASN A 73 26.23 20.36 -4.79
C ASN A 73 26.44 20.20 -3.28
N SER A 74 26.06 19.05 -2.74
CA SER A 74 26.11 18.77 -1.30
C SER A 74 27.52 18.75 -0.72
N SER A 75 28.54 18.61 -1.58
CA SER A 75 29.96 18.55 -1.22
C SER A 75 30.68 19.89 -1.30
N ASP A 76 30.05 20.93 -1.89
CA ASP A 76 30.60 22.29 -1.97
C ASP A 76 29.79 23.25 -1.09
N PRO A 77 30.32 23.67 0.07
CA PRO A 77 29.64 24.61 0.97
C PRO A 77 29.31 25.98 0.37
N ASN A 78 29.90 26.35 -0.77
CA ASN A 78 29.62 27.61 -1.47
C ASN A 78 28.64 27.44 -2.63
N SER A 79 28.15 26.22 -2.86
CA SER A 79 27.14 25.94 -3.88
C SER A 79 25.88 26.78 -3.63
N PRO A 80 25.13 27.16 -4.67
CA PRO A 80 23.80 27.71 -4.51
C PRO A 80 22.91 26.80 -3.66
N GLU A 81 22.03 27.43 -2.89
CA GLU A 81 21.12 26.78 -1.95
C GLU A 81 19.67 27.00 -2.40
N HIS A 82 18.85 25.96 -2.24
CA HIS A 82 17.41 26.03 -2.49
C HIS A 82 16.67 25.73 -1.20
N TYR A 83 15.81 26.66 -0.80
CA TYR A 83 14.96 26.57 0.39
C TYR A 83 13.64 25.90 0.05
N VAL A 84 13.03 25.28 1.06
CA VAL A 84 11.67 24.75 0.93
C VAL A 84 10.65 25.87 0.68
N THR A 85 9.58 25.57 -0.05
CA THR A 85 8.48 26.51 -0.34
C THR A 85 7.11 25.85 -0.12
N SER A 86 6.07 26.66 0.04
CA SER A 86 4.68 26.20 0.27
C SER A 86 3.80 26.24 -0.99
N ASP A 87 4.41 26.46 -2.16
CA ASP A 87 3.68 26.68 -3.42
C ASP A 87 3.51 25.42 -4.27
N ALA A 88 3.48 24.23 -3.64
CA ALA A 88 3.21 22.99 -4.36
C ALA A 88 1.80 23.02 -4.97
N ILE A 89 1.71 22.53 -6.20
CA ILE A 89 0.47 22.41 -6.97
C ILE A 89 0.47 21.05 -7.69
N PHE A 90 -0.34 20.89 -8.73
CA PHE A 90 -0.23 19.76 -9.63
C PHE A 90 1.16 19.65 -10.26
N ILE A 91 1.73 18.44 -10.22
CA ILE A 91 3.09 18.15 -10.66
C ILE A 91 3.01 17.15 -11.80
N ASP A 92 3.52 17.54 -12.98
CA ASP A 92 3.50 16.67 -14.16
C ASP A 92 4.71 15.73 -14.26
N SER A 93 5.85 16.13 -13.69
CA SER A 93 7.09 15.35 -13.72
C SER A 93 7.23 14.48 -12.49
N ASP A 94 7.63 13.23 -12.69
CA ASP A 94 7.85 12.25 -11.63
C ASP A 94 9.29 12.39 -11.07
N PRO A 95 9.48 12.80 -9.80
CA PRO A 95 10.82 12.95 -9.25
C PRO A 95 11.52 11.60 -9.05
N GLY A 96 12.84 11.64 -8.87
CA GLY A 96 13.64 10.43 -8.75
C GLY A 96 13.34 9.66 -7.47
N HIS A 97 12.78 8.45 -7.57
CA HIS A 97 12.45 7.60 -6.42
C HIS A 97 12.93 6.15 -6.62
N SER A 98 13.99 5.97 -7.42
CA SER A 98 14.74 4.71 -7.49
C SER A 98 15.62 4.53 -6.26
N PHE A 99 15.98 3.28 -5.91
CA PHE A 99 16.92 3.02 -4.80
C PHE A 99 18.24 3.82 -4.90
N GLN A 100 18.74 4.06 -6.13
CA GLN A 100 19.92 4.90 -6.33
C GLN A 100 19.65 6.37 -6.03
N ALA A 101 18.57 6.92 -6.57
CA ALA A 101 18.18 8.32 -6.34
C ALA A 101 17.93 8.59 -4.86
N ILE A 102 17.22 7.70 -4.18
CA ILE A 102 16.89 7.85 -2.75
C ILE A 102 18.16 7.79 -1.89
N ARG A 103 19.14 6.96 -2.23
CA ARG A 103 20.44 6.96 -1.56
C ARG A 103 21.15 8.30 -1.71
N GLU A 104 21.16 8.87 -2.91
CA GLU A 104 21.77 10.19 -3.13
C GLU A 104 21.02 11.27 -2.32
N GLN A 105 19.69 11.26 -2.32
CA GLN A 105 18.85 12.20 -1.57
C GLN A 105 19.16 12.19 -0.06
N ILE A 106 19.25 11.00 0.53
CA ILE A 106 19.47 10.82 1.97
C ILE A 106 20.89 11.24 2.40
N PHE A 107 21.91 10.94 1.59
CA PHE A 107 23.32 11.08 2.02
C PHE A 107 24.09 12.22 1.31
N GLY A 108 23.53 12.80 0.25
CA GLY A 108 24.21 13.77 -0.62
C GLY A 108 25.34 13.17 -1.46
N SER A 109 25.67 11.88 -1.29
CA SER A 109 26.82 11.25 -1.94
C SER A 109 26.61 9.74 -2.13
N GLU A 110 27.50 9.10 -2.89
CA GLU A 110 27.49 7.63 -3.03
C GLU A 110 27.85 6.90 -1.73
N ASN A 111 28.55 7.58 -0.81
CA ASN A 111 28.96 7.02 0.47
C ASN A 111 27.82 7.05 1.49
N VAL A 112 27.29 5.87 1.81
CA VAL A 112 26.15 5.68 2.73
C VAL A 112 26.56 5.26 4.14
N SER A 113 27.84 5.43 4.50
CA SER A 113 28.38 5.00 5.80
C SER A 113 28.18 6.03 6.92
N GLY A 114 27.86 7.28 6.55
CA GLY A 114 27.69 8.38 7.49
C GLY A 114 26.25 8.56 7.97
N ASP A 115 26.03 9.63 8.71
CA ASP A 115 24.68 10.02 9.14
C ASP A 115 23.83 10.46 7.93
N PRO A 116 22.52 10.15 7.92
CA PRO A 116 21.62 10.52 6.85
C PRO A 116 21.28 12.02 6.96
N LYS A 117 22.02 12.85 6.22
CA LYS A 117 21.95 14.32 6.30
C LYS A 117 20.74 14.93 5.59
N MET A 118 20.03 14.16 4.77
CA MET A 118 18.88 14.62 3.99
C MET A 118 19.21 15.82 3.07
N ASN A 119 20.43 15.84 2.52
CA ASN A 119 20.99 17.01 1.84
C ASN A 119 21.27 16.83 0.34
N GLY A 120 20.81 15.74 -0.27
CA GLY A 120 21.05 15.41 -1.67
C GLY A 120 19.86 15.62 -2.60
N PHE A 121 18.72 16.12 -2.11
CA PHE A 121 17.50 16.21 -2.91
C PHE A 121 17.64 17.17 -4.09
N VAL A 122 18.17 18.37 -3.84
CA VAL A 122 18.42 19.37 -4.90
C VAL A 122 19.47 18.87 -5.88
N GLN A 123 20.54 18.22 -5.39
CA GLN A 123 21.59 17.67 -6.24
C GLN A 123 21.04 16.60 -7.18
N GLN A 124 20.28 15.64 -6.64
CA GLN A 124 19.68 14.56 -7.42
C GLN A 124 18.65 15.11 -8.42
N ALA A 125 17.80 16.05 -8.00
CA ALA A 125 16.83 16.73 -8.86
C ALA A 125 17.47 17.54 -9.99
N SER A 126 18.61 18.20 -9.72
CA SER A 126 19.35 19.00 -10.70
C SER A 126 19.97 18.16 -11.81
N ASN A 127 20.21 16.88 -11.55
CA ASN A 127 20.73 15.93 -12.53
C ASN A 127 19.64 15.25 -13.37
N MET A 128 18.36 15.55 -13.12
CA MET A 128 17.23 15.03 -13.89
C MET A 128 16.92 15.92 -15.10
N GLU A 129 16.61 15.30 -16.25
CA GLU A 129 16.20 16.00 -17.48
C GLU A 129 14.71 16.42 -17.41
N ALA A 130 14.32 17.18 -16.38
CA ALA A 130 12.95 17.66 -16.20
C ALA A 130 12.91 19.15 -15.79
N GLU A 131 12.01 19.90 -16.41
CA GLU A 131 11.87 21.34 -16.15
C GLU A 131 11.39 21.59 -14.70
N ASN A 132 12.00 22.56 -14.02
CA ASN A 132 11.63 22.98 -12.65
C ASN A 132 11.70 21.87 -11.58
N MET A 133 12.38 20.75 -11.84
CA MET A 133 12.42 19.60 -10.91
C MET A 133 12.92 19.97 -9.50
N VAL A 134 13.92 20.84 -9.38
CA VAL A 134 14.42 21.34 -8.09
C VAL A 134 13.32 22.03 -7.29
N LYS A 135 12.52 22.89 -7.93
CA LYS A 135 11.39 23.57 -7.30
C LYS A 135 10.31 22.57 -6.90
N THR A 136 10.01 21.61 -7.78
CA THR A 136 9.03 20.56 -7.52
C THR A 136 9.39 19.72 -6.28
N VAL A 137 10.65 19.27 -6.19
CA VAL A 137 11.13 18.44 -5.08
C VAL A 137 11.15 19.19 -3.75
N MET A 138 11.47 20.49 -3.76
CA MET A 138 11.58 21.32 -2.56
C MET A 138 10.28 22.03 -2.16
N SER A 139 9.21 21.94 -2.94
CA SER A 139 7.91 22.52 -2.57
C SER A 139 7.08 21.56 -1.74
N GLY A 140 6.20 22.10 -0.89
CA GLY A 140 5.16 21.37 -0.16
C GLY A 140 3.83 22.12 -0.26
N PHE A 141 2.73 21.47 0.10
CA PHE A 141 1.40 22.05 0.01
C PHE A 141 1.07 22.91 1.24
N GLU A 142 0.44 24.07 1.01
CA GLU A 142 -0.22 24.80 2.08
C GLU A 142 -1.39 23.99 2.67
N PRO A 143 -1.63 24.04 3.99
CA PRO A 143 -2.73 23.33 4.64
C PRO A 143 -4.10 23.57 4.00
N GLU A 144 -4.35 24.78 3.50
CA GLU A 144 -5.61 25.19 2.88
C GLU A 144 -5.84 24.54 1.50
N VAL A 145 -4.76 24.11 0.82
CA VAL A 145 -4.83 23.38 -0.46
C VAL A 145 -5.22 21.92 -0.21
N LEU A 146 -4.93 21.40 0.98
CA LEU A 146 -5.21 20.03 1.39
C LEU A 146 -6.26 19.94 2.52
N PRO A 147 -7.47 20.50 2.35
CA PRO A 147 -8.43 20.65 3.45
C PRO A 147 -8.87 19.33 4.08
N ILE A 148 -8.85 18.21 3.34
CA ILE A 148 -9.24 16.89 3.88
C ILE A 148 -8.16 16.37 4.82
N TYR A 149 -6.90 16.41 4.38
CA TYR A 149 -5.78 15.95 5.19
C TYR A 149 -5.58 16.86 6.42
N THR A 150 -5.69 18.18 6.23
CA THR A 150 -5.66 19.16 7.32
C THR A 150 -6.75 18.91 8.36
N GLU A 151 -8.00 18.69 7.94
CA GLU A 151 -9.09 18.39 8.88
C GLU A 151 -8.84 17.07 9.63
N LEU A 152 -8.42 16.01 8.93
CA LEU A 152 -8.16 14.72 9.57
C LEU A 152 -7.04 14.80 10.61
N VAL A 153 -5.97 15.56 10.35
CA VAL A 153 -4.88 15.79 11.32
C VAL A 153 -5.39 16.59 12.52
N ASN A 154 -6.23 17.61 12.30
CA ASN A 154 -6.79 18.42 13.38
C ASN A 154 -7.79 17.64 14.25
N GLU A 155 -8.50 16.67 13.67
CA GLU A 155 -9.55 15.92 14.34
C GLU A 155 -9.10 14.60 14.95
N PHE A 156 -8.00 14.02 14.49
CA PHE A 156 -7.54 12.69 14.91
C PHE A 156 -6.04 12.65 15.21
N GLY A 157 -5.37 11.52 14.93
CA GLY A 157 -3.94 11.32 15.15
C GLY A 157 -3.13 11.48 13.88
N VAL A 158 -1.96 12.12 13.98
CA VAL A 158 -0.94 12.14 12.93
C VAL A 158 0.36 11.56 13.47
N PHE A 159 1.02 10.70 12.70
CA PHE A 159 2.38 10.28 13.01
C PHE A 159 3.36 11.22 12.31
N ASP A 160 4.18 11.93 13.07
CA ASP A 160 5.23 12.80 12.51
C ASP A 160 6.59 12.11 12.44
N LYS A 161 6.66 10.81 12.75
CA LYS A 161 7.85 9.96 12.57
C LYS A 161 7.51 8.57 12.04
N TRP A 162 6.72 8.51 10.97
CA TRP A 162 6.46 7.28 10.22
C TRP A 162 7.32 7.20 8.96
N PHE A 163 8.15 6.17 8.83
CA PHE A 163 9.12 6.03 7.74
C PHE A 163 8.70 4.98 6.72
N ALA A 164 9.08 5.21 5.46
CA ALA A 164 9.09 4.14 4.47
C ALA A 164 9.98 2.99 4.98
N SER A 165 9.55 1.74 4.82
CA SER A 165 10.26 0.59 5.40
C SER A 165 11.66 0.38 4.79
N VAL A 166 11.86 0.83 3.56
CA VAL A 166 13.13 0.77 2.83
C VAL A 166 13.32 2.00 1.93
N PRO A 167 14.57 2.43 1.68
CA PRO A 167 14.88 3.53 0.75
C PRO A 167 14.81 3.04 -0.71
N ALA A 168 13.64 2.55 -1.14
CA ALA A 168 13.38 1.95 -2.44
C ALA A 168 12.02 2.39 -2.99
N SER A 169 11.75 2.04 -4.24
CA SER A 169 10.51 2.38 -4.95
C SER A 169 9.26 1.71 -4.34
N THR A 170 8.10 2.05 -4.88
CA THR A 170 6.75 1.66 -4.47
C THR A 170 6.57 0.21 -4.04
N GLN A 171 6.84 -0.77 -4.92
CA GLN A 171 6.49 -2.16 -4.62
C GLN A 171 7.24 -2.75 -3.43
N PRO A 172 8.58 -2.59 -3.29
CA PRO A 172 9.27 -2.95 -2.07
C PRO A 172 8.58 -2.45 -0.80
N ASN A 173 8.19 -1.17 -0.72
CA ASN A 173 7.53 -0.61 0.45
C ASN A 173 6.10 -1.13 0.65
N ARG A 174 5.29 -1.22 -0.43
CA ARG A 174 3.96 -1.87 -0.39
C ARG A 174 4.04 -3.33 0.07
N PHE A 175 5.17 -4.02 -0.14
CA PHE A 175 5.38 -5.38 0.38
C PHE A 175 5.55 -5.43 1.90
N TYR A 176 6.22 -4.44 2.50
CA TYR A 176 6.34 -4.38 3.96
C TYR A 176 4.99 -4.17 4.66
N VAL A 177 4.06 -3.40 4.06
CA VAL A 177 2.70 -3.13 4.60
C VAL A 177 1.95 -4.39 5.01
N HIS A 178 2.04 -5.48 4.22
CA HIS A 178 1.27 -6.69 4.49
C HIS A 178 2.12 -7.94 4.73
N SER A 179 3.44 -7.87 4.59
CA SER A 179 4.32 -9.03 4.79
C SER A 179 5.58 -8.76 5.62
N ALA A 180 5.81 -7.50 6.04
CA ALA A 180 6.98 -7.08 6.80
C ALA A 180 8.34 -7.39 6.12
N THR A 181 8.34 -7.68 4.82
CA THR A 181 9.54 -7.85 3.99
C THR A 181 9.22 -7.61 2.52
N SER A 182 10.19 -7.09 1.76
CA SER A 182 10.14 -7.07 0.29
C SER A 182 10.69 -8.35 -0.34
N HIS A 183 11.07 -9.35 0.46
CA HIS A 183 11.71 -10.58 0.02
C HIS A 183 12.99 -10.33 -0.80
N GLY A 184 13.79 -9.35 -0.36
CA GLY A 184 15.03 -8.96 -1.02
C GLY A 184 14.86 -7.98 -2.18
N ALA A 185 13.64 -7.57 -2.53
CA ALA A 185 13.45 -6.59 -3.60
C ALA A 185 13.84 -5.17 -3.16
N THR A 186 14.63 -4.49 -4.00
CA THR A 186 14.98 -3.06 -3.87
C THR A 186 14.51 -2.23 -5.06
N SER A 187 13.82 -2.86 -6.02
CA SER A 187 13.30 -2.25 -7.24
C SER A 187 12.22 -3.14 -7.84
N ASN A 188 11.56 -2.64 -8.88
CA ASN A 188 10.40 -3.25 -9.49
C ASN A 188 10.81 -4.23 -10.60
N VAL A 189 11.43 -5.35 -10.21
CA VAL A 189 11.92 -6.37 -11.14
C VAL A 189 10.74 -7.12 -11.78
N ARG A 190 10.52 -6.88 -13.08
CA ARG A 190 9.39 -7.44 -13.86
C ARG A 190 9.17 -8.94 -13.68
N LYS A 191 10.26 -9.73 -13.70
CA LYS A 191 10.21 -11.19 -13.57
C LYS A 191 9.62 -11.61 -12.22
N ASP A 192 10.00 -10.91 -11.16
CA ASP A 192 9.57 -11.23 -9.79
C ASP A 192 8.11 -10.83 -9.57
N LEU A 193 7.70 -9.65 -10.08
CA LEU A 193 6.32 -9.16 -10.06
C LEU A 193 5.32 -10.16 -10.68
N ILE A 194 5.71 -10.79 -11.79
CA ILE A 194 4.86 -11.76 -12.49
C ILE A 194 4.75 -13.06 -11.73
N HIS A 195 5.89 -13.65 -11.35
CA HIS A 195 5.87 -14.87 -10.55
C HIS A 195 5.06 -14.64 -9.27
N GLY A 196 5.15 -13.45 -8.70
CA GLY A 196 4.54 -13.06 -7.45
C GLY A 196 5.44 -13.42 -6.27
N PHE A 197 5.18 -12.74 -5.17
CA PHE A 197 6.00 -12.72 -3.98
C PHE A 197 5.58 -13.85 -3.03
N PRO A 198 6.51 -14.73 -2.60
CA PRO A 198 6.18 -15.97 -1.90
C PRO A 198 6.02 -15.82 -0.39
N GLN A 199 6.40 -14.67 0.18
CA GLN A 199 6.40 -14.46 1.62
C GLN A 199 4.99 -14.56 2.21
N LYS A 200 4.94 -15.00 3.47
CA LYS A 200 3.71 -15.06 4.26
C LYS A 200 3.20 -13.65 4.52
N THR A 201 1.88 -13.47 4.47
CA THR A 201 1.24 -12.17 4.69
C THR A 201 0.46 -12.12 6.00
N ILE A 202 0.05 -10.91 6.39
CA ILE A 202 -0.91 -10.72 7.49
C ILE A 202 -2.26 -11.35 7.15
N PHE A 203 -2.66 -11.39 5.87
CA PHE A 203 -3.89 -12.07 5.42
C PHE A 203 -3.84 -13.57 5.73
N ASP A 204 -2.70 -14.22 5.49
CA ASP A 204 -2.49 -15.62 5.84
C ASP A 204 -2.58 -15.83 7.37
N SER A 205 -2.00 -14.90 8.15
CA SER A 205 -2.07 -14.97 9.61
C SER A 205 -3.50 -14.78 10.16
N LEU A 206 -4.31 -13.94 9.52
CA LEU A 206 -5.73 -13.77 9.87
C LEU A 206 -6.53 -15.04 9.56
N ASP A 207 -6.36 -15.60 8.37
CA ASP A 207 -7.05 -16.82 7.93
C ASP A 207 -6.72 -18.02 8.84
N GLU A 208 -5.44 -18.17 9.24
CA GLU A 208 -4.99 -19.18 10.19
C GLU A 208 -5.59 -19.02 11.61
N ASN A 209 -6.11 -17.84 11.96
CA ASN A 209 -6.70 -17.54 13.26
C ASN A 209 -8.22 -17.35 13.20
N ASP A 210 -8.86 -17.82 12.14
CA ASP A 210 -10.30 -17.72 11.88
C ASP A 210 -10.82 -16.26 11.88
N LEU A 211 -9.98 -15.31 11.48
CA LEU A 211 -10.33 -13.91 11.27
C LEU A 211 -10.48 -13.58 9.79
N THR A 212 -11.24 -12.53 9.51
CA THR A 212 -11.64 -12.18 8.15
C THR A 212 -10.88 -10.97 7.63
N PHE A 213 -10.63 -10.96 6.33
CA PHE A 213 -10.14 -9.78 5.61
C PHE A 213 -10.95 -9.54 4.33
N GLY A 214 -10.85 -8.34 3.79
CA GLY A 214 -11.45 -7.96 2.52
C GLY A 214 -10.64 -6.88 1.82
N ILE A 215 -10.46 -7.03 0.51
CA ILE A 215 -9.74 -6.11 -0.35
C ILE A 215 -10.76 -5.46 -1.27
N TYR A 216 -10.91 -4.14 -1.14
CA TYR A 216 -11.86 -3.32 -1.90
C TYR A 216 -11.07 -2.46 -2.87
N TYR A 217 -11.13 -2.81 -4.15
CA TYR A 217 -10.27 -2.22 -5.18
C TYR A 217 -11.13 -1.57 -6.27
N GLN A 218 -10.56 -0.59 -6.97
CA GLN A 218 -11.26 0.15 -8.03
C GLN A 218 -10.92 -0.33 -9.44
N ASN A 219 -9.66 -0.64 -9.76
CA ASN A 219 -9.29 -1.25 -11.05
C ASN A 219 -8.49 -2.55 -10.89
N ILE A 220 -7.28 -2.48 -10.35
CA ILE A 220 -6.43 -3.66 -10.14
C ILE A 220 -5.89 -3.72 -8.71
N PRO A 221 -6.09 -4.83 -7.98
CA PRO A 221 -5.59 -4.92 -6.62
C PRO A 221 -4.11 -5.28 -6.57
N ALA A 222 -3.25 -4.35 -6.15
CA ALA A 222 -1.80 -4.55 -6.03
C ALA A 222 -1.47 -5.67 -5.03
N THR A 223 -2.32 -5.90 -4.04
CA THR A 223 -2.25 -7.08 -3.15
C THR A 223 -2.17 -8.43 -3.91
N LEU A 224 -2.64 -8.53 -5.16
CA LEU A 224 -2.44 -9.74 -5.97
C LEU A 224 -0.98 -9.99 -6.40
N PHE A 225 -0.02 -9.11 -6.08
CA PHE A 225 1.41 -9.47 -6.18
C PHE A 225 1.81 -10.60 -5.21
N TYR A 226 1.12 -10.77 -4.09
CA TYR A 226 1.38 -11.88 -3.18
C TYR A 226 0.84 -13.20 -3.76
N LYS A 227 1.70 -14.21 -3.88
CA LYS A 227 1.30 -15.54 -4.37
C LYS A 227 0.19 -16.16 -3.52
N SER A 228 0.20 -15.92 -2.20
CA SER A 228 -0.80 -16.49 -1.30
C SER A 228 -2.21 -15.95 -1.57
N LEU A 229 -2.33 -14.70 -1.99
CA LEU A 229 -3.61 -14.08 -2.34
C LEU A 229 -4.17 -14.53 -3.70
N ARG A 230 -3.37 -15.23 -4.52
CA ARG A 230 -3.82 -15.87 -5.76
C ARG A 230 -4.42 -17.28 -5.56
N LYS A 231 -4.53 -17.75 -4.31
CA LYS A 231 -5.14 -19.05 -3.97
C LYS A 231 -6.67 -18.99 -4.04
N LEU A 232 -7.30 -20.10 -4.42
CA LEU A 232 -8.76 -20.21 -4.58
C LEU A 232 -9.52 -19.78 -3.31
N LYS A 233 -9.06 -20.15 -2.11
CA LYS A 233 -9.67 -19.75 -0.83
C LYS A 233 -9.81 -18.24 -0.63
N HIS A 234 -8.99 -17.44 -1.30
CA HIS A 234 -8.98 -15.98 -1.17
C HIS A 234 -9.77 -15.25 -2.28
N ILE A 235 -10.24 -15.95 -3.32
CA ILE A 235 -10.93 -15.32 -4.46
C ILE A 235 -12.20 -14.55 -4.05
N THR A 236 -12.88 -15.00 -3.01
CA THR A 236 -14.10 -14.35 -2.49
C THR A 236 -13.82 -13.14 -1.60
N LYS A 237 -12.54 -12.83 -1.32
CA LYS A 237 -12.11 -11.71 -0.47
C LYS A 237 -11.87 -10.42 -1.25
N PHE A 238 -11.94 -10.48 -2.58
CA PHE A 238 -11.79 -9.34 -3.48
C PHE A 238 -13.16 -8.79 -3.84
N HIS A 239 -13.33 -7.49 -3.65
CA HIS A 239 -14.60 -6.79 -3.75
C HIS A 239 -14.45 -5.51 -4.58
N ASP A 240 -15.44 -5.25 -5.43
CA ASP A 240 -15.57 -3.95 -6.09
C ASP A 240 -15.75 -2.85 -5.03
N TYR A 241 -14.90 -1.83 -5.07
CA TYR A 241 -14.97 -0.71 -4.14
C TYR A 241 -16.31 0.04 -4.26
N SER A 242 -16.71 0.43 -5.47
CA SER A 242 -17.81 1.37 -5.70
C SER A 242 -19.15 0.91 -5.07
N LEU A 243 -19.42 -0.39 -5.13
CA LEU A 243 -20.65 -1.00 -4.66
C LEU A 243 -20.47 -1.72 -3.32
N LYS A 244 -19.48 -2.63 -3.22
CA LYS A 244 -19.40 -3.54 -2.07
C LYS A 244 -18.87 -2.88 -0.83
N PHE A 245 -17.93 -1.93 -0.94
CA PHE A 245 -17.39 -1.23 0.23
C PHE A 245 -18.50 -0.48 0.97
N LYS A 246 -19.24 0.38 0.26
CA LYS A 246 -20.37 1.15 0.81
C LYS A 246 -21.47 0.25 1.39
N LEU A 247 -21.81 -0.85 0.70
CA LEU A 247 -22.81 -1.80 1.21
C LEU A 247 -22.35 -2.54 2.47
N HIS A 248 -21.11 -3.03 2.50
CA HIS A 248 -20.57 -3.73 3.65
C HIS A 248 -20.43 -2.78 4.85
N ALA A 249 -19.98 -1.55 4.63
CA ALA A 249 -19.94 -0.51 5.66
C ALA A 249 -21.34 -0.21 6.21
N LYS A 250 -22.31 0.07 5.32
CA LYS A 250 -23.71 0.38 5.70
C LYS A 250 -24.37 -0.73 6.49
N TRP A 251 -24.07 -2.00 6.19
CA TRP A 251 -24.65 -3.15 6.88
C TRP A 251 -23.88 -3.62 8.10
N GLY A 252 -22.77 -2.96 8.46
CA GLY A 252 -21.92 -3.40 9.56
C GLY A 252 -21.28 -4.77 9.30
N LYS A 253 -20.85 -5.01 8.05
CA LYS A 253 -20.28 -6.28 7.58
C LYS A 253 -18.84 -6.14 7.08
N LEU A 254 -18.16 -5.03 7.39
CA LEU A 254 -16.74 -4.93 7.07
C LEU A 254 -15.95 -5.96 7.90
N PRO A 255 -15.00 -6.67 7.28
CA PRO A 255 -14.19 -7.69 7.95
C PRO A 255 -13.20 -7.10 8.96
N ASN A 256 -12.42 -7.95 9.63
CA ASN A 256 -11.47 -7.51 10.65
C ASN A 256 -10.32 -6.68 10.08
N TYR A 257 -9.86 -7.02 8.86
CA TYR A 257 -8.82 -6.29 8.17
C TYR A 257 -9.29 -5.91 6.76
N VAL A 258 -9.38 -4.61 6.50
CA VAL A 258 -9.88 -4.03 5.27
C VAL A 258 -8.74 -3.31 4.58
N VAL A 259 -8.51 -3.63 3.32
CA VAL A 259 -7.59 -2.88 2.46
C VAL A 259 -8.42 -2.20 1.38
N VAL A 260 -8.22 -0.91 1.19
CA VAL A 260 -8.87 -0.14 0.13
C VAL A 260 -7.79 0.32 -0.86
N GLU A 261 -7.96 -0.05 -2.13
CA GLU A 261 -7.01 0.24 -3.21
C GLU A 261 -7.60 1.23 -4.22
N GLN A 262 -6.73 2.12 -4.69
CA GLN A 262 -7.07 3.30 -5.48
C GLN A 262 -7.30 2.96 -6.96
N ARG A 263 -7.53 4.00 -7.76
CA ARG A 263 -7.43 3.97 -9.21
C ARG A 263 -6.04 4.46 -9.62
N TYR A 264 -5.33 3.60 -10.33
CA TYR A 264 -3.95 3.86 -10.77
C TYR A 264 -3.84 4.36 -12.22
N PHE A 265 -4.92 4.35 -12.98
CA PHE A 265 -4.95 4.79 -14.38
C PHE A 265 -5.80 6.06 -14.51
N ASP A 266 -5.20 7.16 -14.98
CA ASP A 266 -5.88 8.45 -15.11
C ASP A 266 -6.71 8.51 -16.39
N ILE A 267 -7.97 8.08 -16.27
CA ILE A 267 -8.95 8.06 -17.37
C ILE A 267 -10.05 9.10 -17.18
N GLU A 268 -10.65 9.59 -18.26
CA GLU A 268 -11.59 10.73 -18.27
C GLU A 268 -12.80 10.48 -17.36
N LEU A 269 -13.40 9.30 -17.48
CA LEU A 269 -14.60 8.93 -16.74
C LEU A 269 -14.32 8.62 -15.26
N PHE A 270 -13.16 8.02 -14.98
CA PHE A 270 -12.74 7.62 -13.63
C PHE A 270 -11.27 8.01 -13.37
N PRO A 271 -11.00 9.29 -13.13
CA PRO A 271 -9.64 9.79 -12.93
C PRO A 271 -8.90 9.09 -11.79
N ALA A 272 -7.57 9.00 -11.89
CA ALA A 272 -6.73 8.39 -10.87
C ALA A 272 -6.82 9.17 -9.53
N ASN A 273 -6.68 8.48 -8.40
CA ASN A 273 -6.92 9.04 -7.07
C ASN A 273 -5.98 8.48 -6.00
N ASP A 274 -4.75 8.17 -6.39
CA ASP A 274 -3.68 7.57 -5.57
C ASP A 274 -2.65 8.57 -5.07
N ASP A 275 -2.71 9.84 -5.52
CA ASP A 275 -1.75 10.93 -5.28
C ASP A 275 -0.39 10.78 -5.97
N HIS A 276 -0.15 9.75 -6.80
CA HIS A 276 1.09 9.59 -7.56
C HIS A 276 1.27 10.73 -8.57
N PRO A 277 2.44 11.38 -8.76
CA PRO A 277 2.67 12.30 -9.88
C PRO A 277 2.52 11.61 -11.27
N SER A 278 1.71 12.05 -12.22
CA SER A 278 1.01 13.31 -12.34
C SER A 278 -0.50 13.20 -12.18
N HIS A 279 -0.95 12.54 -11.12
CA HIS A 279 -2.35 12.50 -10.71
C HIS A 279 -2.67 13.68 -9.77
N ASP A 280 -3.90 14.17 -9.86
CA ASP A 280 -4.35 15.35 -9.11
C ASP A 280 -4.66 14.99 -7.65
N VAL A 281 -3.92 15.58 -6.72
CA VAL A 281 -4.08 15.36 -5.27
C VAL A 281 -5.48 15.76 -4.77
N ALA A 282 -6.20 16.64 -5.48
CA ALA A 282 -7.61 16.90 -5.18
C ALA A 282 -8.51 15.65 -5.34
N LEU A 283 -8.15 14.72 -6.23
CA LEU A 283 -8.88 13.46 -6.41
C LEU A 283 -8.57 12.44 -5.32
N GLY A 284 -7.32 12.35 -4.86
CA GLY A 284 -6.96 11.53 -3.70
C GLY A 284 -7.62 12.03 -2.42
N GLN A 285 -7.66 13.35 -2.19
CA GLN A 285 -8.43 13.94 -1.09
C GLN A 285 -9.92 13.59 -1.15
N LYS A 286 -10.55 13.66 -2.32
CA LYS A 286 -11.97 13.26 -2.50
C LYS A 286 -12.17 11.78 -2.22
N PHE A 287 -11.22 10.94 -2.62
CA PHE A 287 -11.25 9.50 -2.33
C PHE A 287 -11.13 9.22 -0.83
N VAL A 288 -10.17 9.83 -0.14
CA VAL A 288 -10.01 9.69 1.32
C VAL A 288 -11.23 10.20 2.07
N LYS A 289 -11.82 11.33 1.65
CA LYS A 289 -13.10 11.84 2.17
C LYS A 289 -14.22 10.80 2.01
N GLU A 290 -14.38 10.22 0.83
CA GLU A 290 -15.42 9.22 0.58
C GLU A 290 -15.23 7.97 1.48
N VAL A 291 -13.99 7.52 1.66
CA VAL A 291 -13.70 6.39 2.55
C VAL A 291 -14.04 6.76 3.99
N TYR A 292 -13.56 7.91 4.49
CA TYR A 292 -13.85 8.39 5.84
C TYR A 292 -15.36 8.46 6.09
N GLU A 293 -16.12 9.16 5.24
CA GLU A 293 -17.55 9.37 5.44
C GLU A 293 -18.35 8.06 5.34
N THR A 294 -17.90 7.12 4.48
CA THR A 294 -18.48 5.77 4.40
C THR A 294 -18.29 4.98 5.71
N LEU A 295 -17.11 5.07 6.32
CA LEU A 295 -16.82 4.40 7.60
C LEU A 295 -17.50 5.11 8.77
N ARG A 296 -17.51 6.45 8.78
CA ARG A 296 -18.13 7.29 9.80
C ARG A 296 -19.63 7.06 9.91
N ALA A 297 -20.29 6.79 8.79
CA ALA A 297 -21.71 6.43 8.72
C ALA A 297 -22.00 4.95 9.03
N SER A 298 -20.98 4.11 9.23
CA SER A 298 -21.15 2.69 9.53
C SER A 298 -21.62 2.48 10.97
N PRO A 299 -22.54 1.52 11.25
CA PRO A 299 -22.84 1.11 12.62
C PRO A 299 -21.63 0.49 13.34
N GLN A 300 -20.57 0.13 12.62
CA GLN A 300 -19.32 -0.37 13.21
C GLN A 300 -18.33 0.75 13.57
N TRP A 301 -18.61 2.04 13.32
CA TRP A 301 -17.68 3.17 13.50
C TRP A 301 -16.90 3.13 14.84
N ASN A 302 -17.60 2.87 15.94
CA ASN A 302 -17.00 2.80 17.29
C ASN A 302 -16.06 1.61 17.51
N GLU A 303 -15.97 0.69 16.55
CA GLU A 303 -15.10 -0.48 16.56
C GLU A 303 -14.04 -0.42 15.45
N MET A 304 -13.86 0.74 14.79
CA MET A 304 -12.96 0.90 13.66
C MET A 304 -11.74 1.78 13.96
N ALA A 305 -10.64 1.45 13.28
CA ALA A 305 -9.54 2.35 13.03
C ALA A 305 -9.26 2.42 11.53
N LEU A 306 -9.10 3.62 10.99
CA LEU A 306 -8.62 3.88 9.63
C LEU A 306 -7.19 4.40 9.71
N LEU A 307 -6.27 3.74 9.01
CA LEU A 307 -4.90 4.20 8.81
C LEU A 307 -4.73 4.62 7.35
N ILE A 308 -4.36 5.87 7.14
CA ILE A 308 -4.00 6.42 5.83
C ILE A 308 -2.49 6.63 5.88
N THR A 309 -1.75 5.98 4.98
CA THR A 309 -0.29 6.12 4.86
C THR A 309 0.09 6.24 3.38
N TYR A 310 1.36 6.44 3.10
CA TYR A 310 1.93 6.40 1.76
C TYR A 310 2.94 5.25 1.66
N ASP A 311 3.24 4.80 0.46
CA ASP A 311 4.23 3.77 0.19
C ASP A 311 5.68 4.30 0.34
N GLU A 312 6.01 5.41 -0.29
CA GLU A 312 7.31 6.07 -0.22
C GLU A 312 7.18 7.58 -0.53
N HIS A 313 8.28 8.30 -0.54
CA HIS A 313 8.27 9.77 -0.54
C HIS A 313 8.21 10.41 -1.92
N GLY A 314 8.28 9.65 -3.01
CA GLY A 314 8.16 10.13 -4.38
C GLY A 314 9.32 10.99 -4.85
N GLY A 315 10.45 10.98 -4.14
CA GLY A 315 11.57 11.89 -4.35
C GLY A 315 11.35 13.31 -3.81
N PHE A 316 10.22 13.59 -3.16
CA PHE A 316 9.96 14.88 -2.51
C PHE A 316 10.77 15.06 -1.23
N TYR A 317 11.21 16.28 -0.96
CA TYR A 317 12.05 16.60 0.18
C TYR A 317 11.38 16.24 1.51
N ASP A 318 12.16 15.72 2.45
CA ASP A 318 11.83 15.64 3.87
C ASP A 318 13.08 15.95 4.68
N HIS A 319 12.94 16.76 5.72
CA HIS A 319 14.06 17.23 6.52
C HIS A 319 14.50 16.23 7.60
N VAL A 320 13.68 15.23 7.94
CA VAL A 320 13.95 14.35 9.07
C VAL A 320 14.93 13.23 8.67
N PRO A 321 16.07 13.10 9.37
CA PRO A 321 17.03 12.01 9.13
C PRO A 321 16.39 10.62 9.21
N THR A 322 16.66 9.79 8.20
CA THR A 322 16.13 8.41 8.17
C THR A 322 16.80 7.50 9.22
N PRO A 323 16.06 6.62 9.91
CA PRO A 323 16.66 5.68 10.85
C PRO A 323 17.61 4.67 10.17
N ASN A 324 18.88 4.66 10.59
CA ASN A 324 19.94 3.78 10.05
C ASN A 324 20.61 2.89 11.10
N SER A 325 20.10 2.85 12.34
CA SER A 325 20.69 2.11 13.46
C SER A 325 19.65 1.20 14.13
N GLY A 326 20.07 -0.02 14.48
CA GLY A 326 19.21 -0.99 15.17
C GLY A 326 18.07 -1.58 14.34
N VAL A 327 17.97 -1.23 13.05
CA VAL A 327 16.97 -1.71 12.09
C VAL A 327 17.33 -3.14 11.66
N PRO A 328 16.57 -4.19 12.02
CA PRO A 328 16.97 -5.58 11.73
C PRO A 328 16.70 -5.97 10.28
N ASN A 329 17.57 -6.71 9.61
CA ASN A 329 17.17 -7.37 8.35
C ASN A 329 15.96 -8.30 8.62
N PRO A 330 14.86 -8.20 7.84
CA PRO A 330 13.61 -8.90 8.15
C PRO A 330 13.73 -10.43 8.13
N ASP A 331 14.37 -10.98 7.10
CA ASP A 331 14.33 -12.41 6.75
C ASP A 331 15.71 -13.03 6.41
N GLY A 332 16.77 -12.24 6.54
CA GLY A 332 18.15 -12.63 6.22
C GLY A 332 18.51 -12.51 4.74
N ILE A 333 17.61 -12.03 3.89
CA ILE A 333 17.87 -11.88 2.44
C ILE A 333 18.61 -10.56 2.19
N ILE A 334 19.63 -10.63 1.33
CA ILE A 334 20.37 -9.45 0.85
C ILE A 334 19.84 -9.07 -0.53
N GLY A 335 19.76 -7.77 -0.79
CA GLY A 335 19.30 -7.22 -2.06
C GLY A 335 20.22 -7.60 -3.22
N PRO A 336 19.74 -7.44 -4.47
CA PRO A 336 20.51 -7.79 -5.64
C PRO A 336 21.69 -6.82 -5.90
N ASP A 337 22.53 -7.22 -6.86
CA ASP A 337 23.49 -6.34 -7.53
C ASP A 337 22.77 -5.09 -8.11
N PRO A 338 23.41 -3.90 -8.14
CA PRO A 338 24.78 -3.60 -7.73
C PRO A 338 24.95 -3.23 -6.25
N PHE A 339 23.85 -3.16 -5.49
CA PHE A 339 23.86 -2.49 -4.20
C PHE A 339 24.02 -3.41 -2.99
N TYR A 340 23.65 -4.68 -3.12
CA TYR A 340 23.72 -5.68 -2.04
C TYR A 340 23.13 -5.15 -0.72
N PHE A 341 21.98 -4.48 -0.83
CA PHE A 341 21.36 -3.80 0.29
C PHE A 341 20.99 -4.79 1.40
N ARG A 342 21.38 -4.48 2.63
CA ARG A 342 21.22 -5.37 3.78
C ARG A 342 19.89 -5.23 4.50
N PHE A 343 19.02 -4.30 4.08
CA PHE A 343 17.75 -4.03 4.74
C PHE A 343 17.92 -3.68 6.23
N ASP A 344 18.97 -2.93 6.55
CA ASP A 344 19.37 -2.51 7.90
C ASP A 344 19.26 -0.99 8.11
N ARG A 345 18.45 -0.32 7.29
CA ARG A 345 18.02 1.07 7.43
C ARG A 345 16.66 1.28 6.78
N LEU A 346 15.96 2.33 7.20
CA LEU A 346 14.66 2.73 6.66
C LEU A 346 14.80 3.71 5.49
N GLY A 347 13.67 4.02 4.85
CA GLY A 347 13.52 5.08 3.87
C GLY A 347 13.11 6.41 4.49
N VAL A 348 12.71 7.34 3.62
CA VAL A 348 12.29 8.70 3.98
C VAL A 348 10.93 8.67 4.69
N ARG A 349 10.68 9.67 5.53
CA ARG A 349 9.42 9.84 6.25
C ARG A 349 8.25 10.08 5.30
N VAL A 350 7.11 9.47 5.59
CA VAL A 350 5.88 9.56 4.79
C VAL A 350 4.67 9.99 5.63
N PRO A 351 3.66 10.67 5.04
CA PRO A 351 2.46 11.06 5.76
C PRO A 351 1.75 9.83 6.31
N THR A 352 1.38 9.84 7.60
CA THR A 352 0.53 8.79 8.17
C THR A 352 -0.46 9.37 9.17
N ILE A 353 -1.75 9.10 8.96
CA ILE A 353 -2.88 9.61 9.75
C ILE A 353 -3.65 8.42 10.33
N LEU A 354 -3.94 8.48 11.63
CA LEU A 354 -4.70 7.49 12.38
C LEU A 354 -6.06 8.07 12.79
N VAL A 355 -7.13 7.49 12.25
CA VAL A 355 -8.51 7.93 12.46
C VAL A 355 -9.27 6.87 13.26
N SER A 356 -9.82 7.27 14.40
CA SER A 356 -10.70 6.43 15.22
C SER A 356 -11.41 7.31 16.26
N PRO A 357 -12.66 6.99 16.66
CA PRO A 357 -13.29 7.71 17.77
C PRO A 357 -12.59 7.47 19.12
N TRP A 358 -11.61 6.56 19.20
CA TRP A 358 -10.82 6.31 20.39
C TRP A 358 -9.59 7.21 20.53
N ILE A 359 -9.32 8.07 19.54
CA ILE A 359 -8.15 8.95 19.52
C ILE A 359 -8.57 10.38 19.89
N GLU A 360 -7.81 11.01 20.78
CA GLU A 360 -8.03 12.40 21.14
C GLU A 360 -7.84 13.35 19.96
N LYS A 361 -8.60 14.43 19.96
CA LYS A 361 -8.57 15.43 18.90
C LYS A 361 -7.17 16.04 18.75
N GLY A 362 -6.64 16.01 17.53
CA GLY A 362 -5.36 16.63 17.20
C GLY A 362 -4.17 16.00 17.93
N THR A 363 -4.16 14.68 18.04
CA THR A 363 -3.04 13.94 18.64
C THR A 363 -1.84 13.93 17.68
N VAL A 364 -0.65 14.28 18.16
CA VAL A 364 0.61 14.05 17.43
C VAL A 364 1.32 12.87 18.05
N ILE A 365 1.61 11.87 17.22
CA ILE A 365 2.26 10.62 17.61
C ILE A 365 3.70 10.68 17.09
N HIS A 366 4.65 10.82 18.01
CA HIS A 366 6.07 10.92 17.70
C HIS A 366 6.70 9.52 17.55
N GLU A 367 7.64 9.18 18.43
CA GLU A 367 8.37 7.91 18.40
C GLU A 367 7.60 6.81 19.15
N PRO A 368 7.72 5.54 18.73
CA PRO A 368 7.10 4.43 19.44
C PRO A 368 7.83 4.11 20.75
N ASN A 369 7.11 3.50 21.70
CA ASN A 369 7.67 3.07 22.98
C ASN A 369 8.39 1.71 22.95
N GLY A 370 8.56 1.06 21.80
CA GLY A 370 9.23 -0.25 21.70
C GLY A 370 8.80 -1.04 20.47
N PRO A 371 9.13 -2.35 20.37
CA PRO A 371 9.68 -3.24 21.40
C PRO A 371 11.15 -3.05 21.81
N THR A 372 11.90 -2.22 21.10
CA THR A 372 13.31 -1.91 21.40
C THR A 372 13.53 -0.39 21.43
N PRO A 373 14.62 0.12 22.03
CA PRO A 373 14.94 1.55 22.01
C PRO A 373 15.17 2.14 20.60
N HIS A 374 15.38 1.28 19.59
CA HIS A 374 15.58 1.70 18.21
C HIS A 374 14.34 1.52 17.35
N SER A 375 13.26 0.96 17.90
CA SER A 375 12.02 0.73 17.18
C SER A 375 11.47 2.03 16.59
N GLN A 376 10.91 1.94 15.39
CA GLN A 376 10.35 3.07 14.65
C GLN A 376 8.95 2.72 14.16
N PHE A 377 8.14 3.74 13.88
CA PHE A 377 6.95 3.53 13.08
C PHE A 377 7.34 3.44 11.60
N GLU A 378 7.00 2.33 10.96
CA GLU A 378 7.20 2.07 9.53
C GLU A 378 6.15 1.07 9.04
N HIS A 379 6.09 0.72 7.75
CA HIS A 379 4.93 -0.06 7.25
C HIS A 379 4.70 -1.40 7.97
N SER A 380 5.73 -2.03 8.54
CA SER A 380 5.58 -3.27 9.32
C SER A 380 4.98 -3.05 10.71
N SER A 381 4.86 -1.80 11.17
CA SER A 381 4.02 -1.40 12.30
C SER A 381 2.56 -1.80 12.09
N ILE A 382 2.09 -1.90 10.85
CA ILE A 382 0.73 -2.32 10.52
C ILE A 382 0.50 -3.81 10.89
N PRO A 383 1.22 -4.79 10.32
CA PRO A 383 1.05 -6.19 10.69
C PRO A 383 1.42 -6.45 12.15
N ALA A 384 2.39 -5.72 12.72
CA ALA A 384 2.73 -5.81 14.15
C ALA A 384 1.53 -5.39 15.04
N THR A 385 0.91 -4.26 14.73
CA THR A 385 -0.26 -3.76 15.46
C THR A 385 -1.49 -4.66 15.27
N VAL A 386 -1.74 -5.17 14.06
CA VAL A 386 -2.82 -6.15 13.79
C VAL A 386 -2.62 -7.41 14.63
N LYS A 387 -1.39 -7.92 14.73
CA LYS A 387 -1.07 -9.09 15.55
C LYS A 387 -1.36 -8.85 17.03
N LYS A 388 -0.99 -7.68 17.57
CA LYS A 388 -1.22 -7.32 18.97
C LYS A 388 -2.70 -7.08 19.26
N LEU A 389 -3.39 -6.28 18.44
CA LEU A 389 -4.83 -5.97 18.59
C LEU A 389 -5.70 -7.22 18.54
N PHE A 390 -5.46 -8.08 17.56
CA PHE A 390 -6.30 -9.25 17.34
C PHE A 390 -5.81 -10.49 18.09
N ASN A 391 -4.72 -10.36 18.85
CA ASN A 391 -4.11 -11.43 19.65
C ASN A 391 -3.93 -12.71 18.81
N LEU A 392 -3.28 -12.56 17.66
CA LEU A 392 -3.05 -13.68 16.73
C LEU A 392 -2.07 -14.67 17.36
N ASN A 393 -2.35 -15.97 17.26
CA ASN A 393 -1.48 -17.02 17.79
C ASN A 393 -0.21 -17.24 16.95
N SER A 394 -0.14 -16.61 15.77
CA SER A 394 1.01 -16.71 14.87
C SER A 394 2.18 -15.86 15.37
N ASN A 395 3.40 -16.38 15.28
CA ASN A 395 4.62 -15.57 15.41
C ASN A 395 4.55 -14.36 14.47
N PHE A 396 5.30 -13.30 14.78
CA PHE A 396 5.60 -12.23 13.82
C PHE A 396 6.02 -12.80 12.46
N LEU A 397 5.66 -12.10 11.38
CA LEU A 397 5.94 -12.51 10.01
C LEU A 397 7.45 -12.59 9.76
N THR A 398 8.21 -11.68 10.36
CA THR A 398 9.64 -11.48 10.18
C THR A 398 10.27 -10.91 11.45
N LYS A 399 11.57 -10.59 11.41
CA LYS A 399 12.22 -9.78 12.46
C LYS A 399 11.82 -8.32 12.43
N ARG A 400 11.30 -7.81 11.30
CA ARG A 400 10.95 -6.40 11.12
C ARG A 400 9.67 -6.05 11.87
N ASP A 401 8.58 -6.79 11.71
CA ASP A 401 7.34 -6.55 12.49
C ASP A 401 7.49 -6.95 13.97
N ALA A 402 8.43 -7.83 14.32
CA ALA A 402 8.79 -8.06 15.72
C ALA A 402 9.55 -6.87 16.37
N TRP A 403 10.15 -6.01 15.55
CA TRP A 403 10.92 -4.83 15.97
C TRP A 403 10.15 -3.52 15.79
N ALA A 404 9.21 -3.45 14.86
CA ALA A 404 8.48 -2.23 14.53
C ALA A 404 7.65 -1.72 15.72
N GLY A 405 7.54 -0.40 15.83
CA GLY A 405 6.62 0.26 16.76
C GLY A 405 5.18 -0.16 16.50
N THR A 406 4.38 -0.32 17.55
CA THR A 406 2.95 -0.62 17.43
C THR A 406 2.11 0.52 18.00
N PHE A 407 0.91 0.71 17.46
CA PHE A 407 0.08 1.89 17.77
C PHE A 407 -1.25 1.55 18.44
N GLU A 408 -1.47 0.31 18.88
CA GLU A 408 -2.69 -0.09 19.59
C GLU A 408 -2.94 0.64 20.88
N ASP A 409 -1.89 1.05 21.60
CA ASP A 409 -2.02 1.67 22.93
C ASP A 409 -2.81 2.98 22.83
N HIS A 410 -2.80 3.67 21.68
CA HIS A 410 -3.58 4.88 21.43
C HIS A 410 -5.10 4.65 21.45
N PHE A 411 -5.58 3.41 21.27
CA PHE A 411 -7.02 3.10 21.36
C PHE A 411 -7.50 2.84 22.79
N TYR A 412 -6.59 2.79 23.78
CA TYR A 412 -6.90 2.52 25.18
C TYR A 412 -6.72 3.75 26.08
N LEU A 413 -6.46 4.92 25.51
CA LEU A 413 -6.32 6.18 26.26
C LEU A 413 -7.67 6.71 26.79
N ARG A 414 -8.78 6.16 26.29
CA ARG A 414 -10.15 6.55 26.64
C ARG A 414 -10.96 5.36 27.12
N ASP A 415 -11.91 5.62 28.02
CA ASP A 415 -12.89 4.62 28.47
C ASP A 415 -14.08 4.48 27.50
N THR A 416 -14.41 5.55 26.76
CA THR A 416 -15.51 5.58 25.79
C THR A 416 -15.08 6.23 24.47
N PRO A 417 -15.66 5.79 23.33
CA PRO A 417 -15.42 6.46 22.06
C PRO A 417 -15.94 7.90 22.12
N ARG A 418 -15.30 8.79 21.38
CA ARG A 418 -15.76 10.16 21.14
C ARG A 418 -17.09 10.17 20.40
N ASP A 419 -17.95 11.09 20.79
CA ASP A 419 -19.24 11.39 20.17
C ASP A 419 -19.20 12.66 19.30
N ASP A 420 -18.05 13.35 19.26
CA ASP A 420 -17.83 14.61 18.55
C ASP A 420 -17.07 14.47 17.22
N CYS A 421 -16.78 13.24 16.76
CA CYS A 421 -16.09 13.03 15.48
C CYS A 421 -16.93 13.57 14.30
N PRO A 422 -16.35 14.35 13.37
CA PRO A 422 -17.07 14.97 12.27
C PRO A 422 -17.87 13.96 11.46
N GLU A 423 -19.14 14.25 11.15
CA GLU A 423 -19.95 13.36 10.29
C GLU A 423 -19.55 13.47 8.82
N THR A 424 -19.09 14.65 8.41
CA THR A 424 -18.60 14.97 7.07
C THR A 424 -17.31 15.77 7.19
N LEU A 425 -16.44 15.65 6.19
CA LEU A 425 -15.23 16.46 6.07
C LEU A 425 -15.51 17.71 5.20
N PRO A 426 -14.60 18.70 5.15
CA PRO A 426 -14.71 19.82 4.23
C PRO A 426 -14.87 19.39 2.77
N GLU A 427 -15.25 20.33 1.91
CA GLU A 427 -15.22 20.10 0.48
C GLU A 427 -13.82 20.35 -0.07
N VAL A 428 -13.39 19.50 -1.00
CA VAL A 428 -12.17 19.73 -1.76
C VAL A 428 -12.45 20.83 -2.78
N GLY A 429 -11.54 21.80 -2.87
CA GLY A 429 -11.59 22.84 -3.87
C GLY A 429 -11.56 22.33 -5.32
N ARG A 430 -11.36 23.27 -6.26
CA ARG A 430 -11.22 22.90 -7.68
C ARG A 430 -10.01 21.99 -7.89
N SER A 431 -10.05 21.23 -8.97
CA SER A 431 -8.93 20.43 -9.47
C SER A 431 -7.63 21.25 -9.45
N LEU A 432 -6.53 20.66 -8.97
CA LEU A 432 -5.23 21.35 -8.93
C LEU A 432 -4.53 21.31 -10.30
N ARG A 433 -5.00 20.45 -11.23
CA ARG A 433 -4.48 20.36 -12.59
C ARG A 433 -5.17 21.33 -13.55
N LEU A 434 -4.42 21.78 -14.56
CA LEU A 434 -4.89 22.71 -15.59
C LEU A 434 -5.74 22.05 -16.69
N ARG A 435 -5.62 20.73 -16.87
CA ARG A 435 -6.29 19.95 -17.93
C ARG A 435 -6.91 18.67 -17.35
N GLY A 436 -7.81 18.03 -18.07
CA GLY A 436 -8.39 16.74 -17.67
C GLY A 436 -7.40 15.56 -17.77
N PRO A 437 -7.85 14.33 -17.49
CA PRO A 437 -7.03 13.13 -17.65
C PRO A 437 -6.54 12.96 -19.08
N GLN A 438 -5.38 12.32 -19.25
CA GLN A 438 -4.76 12.11 -20.55
C GLN A 438 -4.62 10.61 -20.85
N GLU A 439 -5.69 10.02 -21.38
CA GLU A 439 -5.76 8.57 -21.66
C GLU A 439 -4.81 8.08 -22.75
N ASP A 440 -4.31 8.99 -23.58
CA ASP A 440 -3.44 8.69 -24.72
C ASP A 440 -1.94 8.71 -24.38
N LEU A 441 -1.58 9.10 -23.14
CA LEU A 441 -0.19 9.09 -22.68
C LEU A 441 0.36 7.66 -22.54
N SER A 442 1.69 7.57 -22.56
CA SER A 442 2.41 6.38 -22.13
C SER A 442 2.25 6.15 -20.63
N LEU A 443 2.37 4.89 -20.22
CA LEU A 443 2.27 4.50 -18.81
C LEU A 443 3.43 5.01 -17.96
N SER A 444 3.14 5.35 -16.70
CA SER A 444 4.16 5.51 -15.65
C SER A 444 4.86 4.18 -15.34
N GLU A 445 5.98 4.21 -14.62
CA GLU A 445 6.67 2.99 -14.19
C GLU A 445 5.73 2.08 -13.37
N PHE A 446 5.04 2.67 -12.39
CA PHE A 446 4.05 1.98 -11.57
C PHE A 446 2.88 1.38 -12.37
N GLN A 447 2.34 2.12 -13.35
CA GLN A 447 1.29 1.59 -14.24
C GLN A 447 1.81 0.41 -15.09
N VAL A 448 3.07 0.43 -15.53
CA VAL A 448 3.68 -0.71 -16.24
C VAL A 448 3.75 -1.95 -15.33
N GLU A 449 3.99 -1.78 -14.04
CA GLU A 449 4.01 -2.87 -13.05
C GLU A 449 2.63 -3.49 -12.84
N MET A 450 1.59 -2.66 -12.75
CA MET A 450 0.20 -3.13 -12.75
C MET A 450 -0.12 -3.96 -14.00
N ILE A 451 0.45 -3.58 -15.15
CA ILE A 451 0.27 -4.35 -16.39
C ILE A 451 1.07 -5.67 -16.37
N GLN A 452 2.24 -5.71 -15.71
CA GLN A 452 2.92 -6.98 -15.47
C GLN A 452 2.04 -7.93 -14.63
N LEU A 453 1.42 -7.43 -13.56
CA LEU A 453 0.46 -8.18 -12.76
C LEU A 453 -0.72 -8.66 -13.59
N ALA A 454 -1.37 -7.76 -14.34
CA ALA A 454 -2.51 -8.10 -15.20
C ALA A 454 -2.18 -9.22 -16.20
N SER A 455 -0.98 -9.20 -16.79
CA SER A 455 -0.52 -10.25 -17.72
C SER A 455 -0.34 -11.62 -17.04
N GLN A 456 0.00 -11.63 -15.75
CA GLN A 456 0.01 -12.86 -14.97
C GLN A 456 -1.43 -13.34 -14.71
N LEU A 457 -2.32 -12.43 -14.31
CA LEU A 457 -3.69 -12.74 -13.94
C LEU A 457 -4.52 -13.28 -15.10
N ASN A 458 -4.22 -12.92 -16.34
CA ASN A 458 -4.93 -13.44 -17.51
C ASN A 458 -4.14 -14.49 -18.32
N GLY A 459 -2.92 -14.81 -17.88
CA GLY A 459 -2.03 -15.80 -18.48
C GLY A 459 -1.17 -15.31 -19.65
N ASP A 460 -1.32 -14.07 -20.13
CA ASP A 460 -0.60 -13.54 -21.29
C ASP A 460 0.92 -13.37 -21.07
N HIS A 461 1.42 -13.44 -19.83
CA HIS A 461 2.85 -13.43 -19.50
C HIS A 461 3.69 -14.51 -20.21
N VAL A 462 3.05 -15.57 -20.75
CA VAL A 462 3.74 -16.63 -21.53
C VAL A 462 3.81 -16.36 -23.03
N LEU A 463 3.23 -15.26 -23.52
CA LEU A 463 3.21 -14.91 -24.95
C LEU A 463 4.52 -14.24 -25.38
N ASN A 464 4.90 -14.39 -26.66
CA ASN A 464 6.13 -13.79 -27.21
C ASN A 464 6.19 -12.25 -27.13
N GLY A 465 5.05 -11.56 -26.98
CA GLY A 465 5.01 -10.11 -26.77
C GLY A 465 5.54 -9.68 -25.38
N TYR A 466 5.69 -10.63 -24.47
CA TYR A 466 6.37 -10.46 -23.19
C TYR A 466 7.90 -10.41 -23.40
N PRO A 467 8.69 -9.54 -22.72
CA PRO A 467 8.39 -8.68 -21.56
C PRO A 467 7.99 -7.24 -21.90
N TYR A 468 7.62 -6.95 -23.14
CA TYR A 468 7.35 -5.59 -23.61
C TYR A 468 5.88 -5.16 -23.44
N LEU A 469 5.04 -6.04 -22.91
CA LEU A 469 3.62 -5.77 -22.65
C LEU A 469 3.50 -4.58 -21.66
N GLY A 470 2.68 -3.59 -22.04
CA GLY A 470 2.55 -2.30 -21.37
C GLY A 470 3.35 -1.16 -22.02
N LYS A 471 4.51 -1.42 -22.64
CA LYS A 471 5.37 -0.34 -23.20
C LYS A 471 4.73 0.44 -24.36
N SER A 472 3.80 -0.20 -25.09
CA SER A 472 3.12 0.40 -26.24
C SER A 472 1.64 0.68 -25.96
N MET A 473 1.19 0.51 -24.71
CA MET A 473 -0.19 0.79 -24.33
C MET A 473 -0.33 2.25 -23.93
N THR A 474 -1.46 2.85 -24.31
CA THR A 474 -1.88 4.10 -23.68
C THR A 474 -2.50 3.84 -22.31
N VAL A 475 -2.58 4.86 -21.45
CA VAL A 475 -3.24 4.77 -20.12
C VAL A 475 -4.65 4.18 -20.24
N GLY A 476 -5.47 4.64 -21.19
CA GLY A 476 -6.82 4.11 -21.39
C GLY A 476 -6.85 2.65 -21.87
N GLN A 477 -5.89 2.22 -22.70
CA GLN A 477 -5.77 0.82 -23.12
C GLN A 477 -5.33 -0.08 -21.95
N ALA A 478 -4.40 0.40 -21.14
CA ALA A 478 -3.89 -0.30 -19.97
C ALA A 478 -4.96 -0.48 -18.90
N ASN A 479 -5.78 0.53 -18.62
CA ASN A 479 -6.90 0.41 -17.69
C ASN A 479 -7.85 -0.73 -18.09
N ARG A 480 -8.31 -0.74 -19.35
CA ARG A 480 -9.20 -1.79 -19.87
C ARG A 480 -8.57 -3.18 -19.80
N TYR A 481 -7.27 -3.29 -20.07
CA TYR A 481 -6.54 -4.55 -19.98
C TYR A 481 -6.47 -5.06 -18.54
N ALA A 482 -6.18 -4.17 -17.58
CA ALA A 482 -6.10 -4.50 -16.16
C ALA A 482 -7.47 -4.95 -15.60
N GLU A 483 -8.54 -4.21 -15.90
CA GLU A 483 -9.90 -4.56 -15.49
C GLU A 483 -10.36 -5.91 -16.06
N ASP A 484 -10.14 -6.18 -17.36
CA ASP A 484 -10.46 -7.48 -17.98
C ASP A 484 -9.68 -8.62 -17.31
N ALA A 485 -8.38 -8.41 -17.07
CA ALA A 485 -7.53 -9.43 -16.46
C ALA A 485 -8.02 -9.81 -15.06
N VAL A 486 -8.35 -8.83 -14.22
CA VAL A 486 -8.87 -9.06 -12.87
C VAL A 486 -10.24 -9.73 -12.92
N ALA A 487 -11.15 -9.26 -13.78
CA ALA A 487 -12.49 -9.83 -13.92
C ALA A 487 -12.42 -11.32 -14.28
N ARG A 488 -11.61 -11.67 -15.29
CA ARG A 488 -11.41 -13.06 -15.74
C ARG A 488 -10.76 -13.93 -14.68
N PHE A 489 -9.75 -13.41 -13.98
CA PHE A 489 -9.08 -14.11 -12.89
C PHE A 489 -10.06 -14.48 -11.77
N LEU A 490 -10.84 -13.50 -11.29
CA LEU A 490 -11.81 -13.72 -10.22
C LEU A 490 -12.98 -14.61 -10.67
N GLU A 491 -13.46 -14.46 -11.91
CA GLU A 491 -14.50 -15.34 -12.47
C GLU A 491 -14.03 -16.79 -12.54
N ALA A 492 -12.84 -17.04 -13.11
CA ALA A 492 -12.27 -18.38 -13.19
C ALA A 492 -12.10 -19.00 -11.80
N GLY A 493 -11.63 -18.22 -10.82
CA GLY A 493 -11.52 -18.67 -9.43
C GLY A 493 -12.88 -19.03 -8.82
N ARG A 494 -13.92 -18.23 -9.04
CA ARG A 494 -15.29 -18.53 -8.55
C ARG A 494 -15.87 -19.78 -9.21
N ILE A 495 -15.65 -19.98 -10.51
CA ILE A 495 -16.10 -21.17 -11.22
C ILE A 495 -15.39 -22.41 -10.67
N ALA A 496 -14.07 -22.35 -10.47
CA ALA A 496 -13.29 -23.45 -9.91
C ALA A 496 -13.74 -23.82 -8.49
N LEU A 497 -14.00 -22.83 -7.62
CA LEU A 497 -14.57 -23.07 -6.29
C LEU A 497 -15.93 -23.78 -6.37
N ARG A 498 -16.84 -23.32 -7.24
CA ARG A 498 -18.16 -23.96 -7.44
C ARG A 498 -18.04 -25.39 -7.98
N ALA A 499 -16.98 -25.69 -8.71
CA ALA A 499 -16.68 -27.01 -9.23
C ALA A 499 -16.00 -27.95 -8.20
N GLY A 500 -15.78 -27.49 -6.95
CA GLY A 500 -15.17 -28.29 -5.89
C GLY A 500 -13.65 -28.43 -6.01
N ALA A 501 -12.97 -27.49 -6.69
CA ALA A 501 -11.52 -27.46 -6.74
C ALA A 501 -10.91 -27.24 -5.35
N ASN A 502 -9.70 -27.77 -5.13
CA ASN A 502 -8.97 -27.59 -3.87
C ASN A 502 -8.73 -26.11 -3.58
N GLU A 503 -9.30 -25.59 -2.49
CA GLU A 503 -9.23 -24.17 -2.13
C GLU A 503 -7.79 -23.67 -1.89
N SER A 504 -6.84 -24.55 -1.58
CA SER A 504 -5.43 -24.19 -1.42
C SER A 504 -4.68 -24.03 -2.75
N ALA A 505 -5.28 -24.44 -3.89
CA ALA A 505 -4.65 -24.32 -5.19
C ALA A 505 -4.56 -22.85 -5.65
N THR A 506 -3.43 -22.51 -6.27
CA THR A 506 -3.25 -21.22 -6.95
C THR A 506 -4.04 -21.20 -8.25
N VAL A 507 -4.74 -20.11 -8.53
CA VAL A 507 -5.42 -19.91 -9.81
C VAL A 507 -4.37 -19.67 -10.89
N ILE A 508 -4.33 -20.54 -11.89
CA ILE A 508 -3.41 -20.45 -13.04
C ILE A 508 -4.25 -20.25 -14.30
N MET A 509 -4.04 -19.11 -14.95
CA MET A 509 -4.75 -18.71 -16.16
C MET A 509 -3.91 -19.04 -17.40
N ARG A 510 -4.58 -19.39 -18.50
CA ARG A 510 -3.95 -19.58 -19.82
C ARG A 510 -4.34 -18.42 -20.73
N PRO A 511 -3.45 -17.98 -21.64
CA PRO A 511 -3.79 -16.94 -22.63
C PRO A 511 -5.06 -17.31 -23.39
N ALA A 512 -5.91 -16.32 -23.65
CA ALA A 512 -7.07 -16.50 -24.50
C ALA A 512 -6.64 -16.78 -25.96
N LEU A 513 -7.47 -17.50 -26.72
CA LEU A 513 -7.20 -17.71 -28.15
C LEU A 513 -7.18 -16.37 -28.92
N THR A 514 -7.95 -15.38 -28.47
CA THR A 514 -7.98 -14.02 -29.04
C THR A 514 -6.70 -13.23 -28.75
N SER A 515 -6.05 -13.42 -27.59
CA SER A 515 -4.77 -12.75 -27.28
C SER A 515 -3.57 -13.31 -28.07
N ARG A 516 -3.69 -14.52 -28.64
CA ARG A 516 -2.65 -15.14 -29.48
C ARG A 516 -2.56 -14.57 -30.90
N ILE A 517 -3.62 -13.94 -31.42
CA ILE A 517 -3.70 -13.55 -32.85
C ILE A 517 -2.98 -12.23 -33.14
N ASN A 518 -2.81 -11.35 -32.13
CA ASN A 518 -2.17 -10.04 -32.33
C ASN A 518 -0.64 -10.07 -32.43
N GLY A 519 0.01 -11.23 -32.22
CA GLY A 519 1.47 -11.37 -32.22
C GLY A 519 2.11 -11.80 -33.55
N GLY A 520 1.36 -11.89 -34.65
CA GLY A 520 1.86 -12.61 -35.83
C GLY A 520 1.31 -12.20 -37.19
N LYS A 521 1.37 -10.91 -37.57
CA LYS A 521 1.36 -10.48 -38.98
C LYS A 521 2.14 -9.18 -39.18
N HIS A 522 3.46 -9.25 -39.21
CA HIS A 522 4.25 -8.31 -40.01
C HIS A 522 4.42 -8.91 -41.40
N GLY A 523 3.74 -8.30 -42.37
CA GLY A 523 3.70 -8.74 -43.75
C GLY A 523 5.07 -8.69 -44.42
N GLN A 524 5.54 -9.85 -44.87
CA GLN A 524 6.44 -9.92 -46.01
C GLN A 524 5.66 -9.42 -47.24
N HIS A 525 5.95 -8.19 -47.69
CA HIS A 525 5.69 -7.83 -49.07
C HIS A 525 6.94 -8.14 -49.90
N VAL A 526 6.90 -9.31 -50.54
CA VAL A 526 7.72 -9.64 -51.70
C VAL A 526 7.22 -8.80 -52.87
N GLN A 527 8.00 -7.83 -53.32
CA GLN A 527 7.76 -7.13 -54.58
C GLN A 527 8.26 -8.00 -55.73
N ARG A 528 7.33 -8.44 -56.58
CA ARG A 528 7.61 -8.90 -57.95
C ARG A 528 7.22 -7.79 -58.92
N GLN A 529 8.23 -7.17 -59.52
CA GLN A 529 8.39 -6.81 -60.95
C GLN A 529 9.38 -5.67 -61.06
#